data_AF-A0A955R905-F1
#
_entry.id   AF-A0A955R905-F1
#
_cell.length_a   1.000
_cell.length_b   1.000
_cell.length_c   1.000
_cell.angle_alpha   90.00
_cell.angle_beta   90.00
_cell.angle_gamma   90.00
#
_symmetry.space_group_name_H-M   'P 1'
#
loop_
_entity.id
_entity.type
_entity.pdbx_description
1 polymer ?
#
loop_
_entity_poly.entity_id
_entity_poly.type
_entity_poly.pdbx_seq_one_letter_code
_entity_poly.pdbx_strand_id
1 'polypeptide(L)'
;MRILLLPAILVACAPEEVDALDLGAGAMSDALADAEASSVSLRAPLTIQVDAIMPGQPFDVTVGALAAGETAYLGYSLYGTGNGPCPPAMGGQCLNLLSPVVSLGTAVADARGTATFHFAAPANVPPGMQVSFQSVAIRGIGGAQTVKSPAVTEIVGAAQTTDVFRHTPAAVDLLFVVDDSCSMYDEQQRLVTSFTSSLGLLSGWGLSMHVGVVTTDMSDPTKSGKLQRDAQGQRYIDDNTANPVQSFSQMASVGTFGSGIEQGLDAVYASLRVQTQTNAGFRRADAQYAVIVLSDERDQSQINSQQAAALILGEEAWPGDASFSSIVTQAGYDAGVEYMDVTNTVGGVIEDINVPDYAPALDDLTQTWYTSEPYVLSAVPSDPTQIHVAVDGVAVPPVAWVYEASANTVRFTGGYAPQAGAGIEVSY
;
A
#
# COMPACT_ATOMS: atom_id res chain seq x y z
N MET A 1 -23.07 -4.04 46.75
CA MET A 1 -22.01 -4.06 47.79
C MET A 1 -20.72 -3.58 47.12
N ARG A 2 -20.11 -2.47 47.59
CA ARG A 2 -18.73 -1.92 47.30
C ARG A 2 -18.08 -2.26 45.94
N ILE A 3 -17.88 -1.37 44.96
CA ILE A 3 -17.03 -0.13 44.90
C ILE A 3 -15.53 -0.38 45.22
N LEU A 4 -14.64 0.21 44.39
CA LEU A 4 -13.16 0.48 44.48
C LEU A 4 -12.31 -0.37 43.50
N LEU A 5 -11.30 0.12 42.76
CA LEU A 5 -10.67 1.46 42.52
C LEU A 5 -10.48 1.68 41.00
N LEU A 6 -10.48 2.88 40.39
CA LEU A 6 -9.56 4.05 40.48
C LEU A 6 -8.11 3.77 40.01
N PRO A 7 -7.42 4.71 39.32
CA PRO A 7 -7.14 6.06 39.85
C PRO A 7 -7.44 7.27 38.94
N ALA A 8 -7.43 8.45 39.57
CA ALA A 8 -7.53 9.81 38.99
C ALA A 8 -6.33 10.69 39.44
N ILE A 9 -6.48 12.04 39.31
CA ILE A 9 -5.63 13.17 39.82
C ILE A 9 -4.47 13.55 38.86
N LEU A 10 -4.16 14.80 38.46
CA LEU A 10 -4.73 16.18 38.63
C LEU A 10 -5.34 16.68 37.29
N VAL A 11 -6.05 17.82 37.09
CA VAL A 11 -6.50 19.02 37.84
C VAL A 11 -5.54 20.22 38.05
N ALA A 12 -5.63 21.22 37.16
CA ALA A 12 -5.63 22.67 37.43
C ALA A 12 -5.96 23.41 36.12
N CYS A 13 -6.84 24.42 36.02
CA CYS A 13 -7.57 25.18 37.04
C CYS A 13 -9.01 25.44 36.55
N ALA A 14 -10.02 25.26 37.43
CA ALA A 14 -11.39 25.78 37.26
C ALA A 14 -11.61 26.92 38.27
N PRO A 15 -12.58 27.82 38.04
CA PRO A 15 -13.99 27.58 38.43
C PRO A 15 -14.98 28.07 37.33
N GLU A 16 -16.30 27.86 37.38
CA GLU A 16 -17.19 26.94 38.11
C GLU A 16 -18.44 26.68 37.21
N GLU A 17 -19.42 25.96 37.75
CA GLU A 17 -20.67 25.45 37.19
C GLU A 17 -21.34 26.18 35.98
N VAL A 18 -21.89 25.35 35.08
CA VAL A 18 -22.77 25.76 33.97
C VAL A 18 -24.18 26.06 34.48
N ASP A 19 -24.50 27.33 34.64
CA ASP A 19 -25.87 27.78 34.89
C ASP A 19 -26.62 28.03 33.56
N ALA A 20 -27.96 27.93 33.60
CA ALA A 20 -28.78 28.33 32.46
C ALA A 20 -28.71 29.85 32.26
N LEU A 21 -28.94 30.33 31.03
CA LEU A 21 -28.94 31.76 30.66
C LEU A 21 -29.83 32.61 31.58
N ASP A 22 -29.25 33.19 32.63
CA ASP A 22 -29.84 34.21 33.49
C ASP A 22 -29.19 35.58 33.22
N LEU A 23 -30.03 36.61 33.12
CA LEU A 23 -29.64 37.99 32.86
C LEU A 23 -30.47 38.91 33.77
N GLY A 24 -29.96 39.14 34.98
CA GLY A 24 -30.64 39.88 36.03
C GLY A 24 -31.01 41.33 35.66
N ALA A 25 -32.19 41.76 36.14
CA ALA A 25 -32.73 43.09 35.87
C ALA A 25 -32.19 44.17 36.84
N GLY A 26 -31.80 45.33 36.30
CA GLY A 26 -31.46 46.49 37.14
C GLY A 26 -30.96 47.73 36.39
N ALA A 27 -31.88 48.61 35.98
CA ALA A 27 -31.76 50.08 35.98
C ALA A 27 -32.84 50.74 35.09
N MET A 28 -34.00 51.06 35.66
CA MET A 28 -34.88 52.09 35.10
C MET A 28 -34.51 53.45 35.69
N SER A 29 -33.79 54.29 34.95
CA SER A 29 -33.97 55.76 34.96
C SER A 29 -33.02 56.43 33.95
N ASP A 30 -33.51 56.68 32.74
CA ASP A 30 -33.52 58.06 32.22
C ASP A 30 -34.30 58.18 30.91
N ALA A 31 -35.10 59.24 30.88
CA ALA A 31 -35.73 59.97 29.78
C ALA A 31 -35.52 59.44 28.34
N LEU A 32 -36.59 59.09 27.60
CA LEU A 32 -37.59 60.03 27.04
C LEU A 32 -36.99 61.27 26.35
N ALA A 33 -36.13 61.03 25.37
CA ALA A 33 -35.94 61.89 24.19
C ALA A 33 -35.78 61.00 22.94
N ASP A 34 -36.09 61.55 21.77
CA ASP A 34 -35.99 60.93 20.43
C ASP A 34 -36.90 59.72 20.14
N ALA A 35 -38.20 59.99 20.08
CA ALA A 35 -39.13 59.24 19.24
C ALA A 35 -39.11 59.81 17.80
N GLU A 36 -38.02 59.60 17.06
CA GLU A 36 -37.87 60.05 15.67
C GLU A 36 -37.33 58.95 14.73
N ALA A 37 -37.77 59.02 13.47
CA ALA A 37 -37.30 58.21 12.34
C ALA A 37 -37.34 56.66 12.46
N SER A 38 -38.56 56.09 12.38
CA SER A 38 -38.74 54.68 11.95
C SER A 38 -38.33 54.51 10.47
N SER A 39 -37.02 54.37 10.22
CA SER A 39 -36.47 53.94 8.93
C SER A 39 -35.99 52.50 9.02
N VAL A 40 -36.78 51.57 8.46
CA VAL A 40 -36.39 50.16 8.39
C VAL A 40 -35.28 50.01 7.34
N SER A 41 -34.04 50.17 7.78
CA SER A 41 -32.86 49.84 6.98
C SER A 41 -32.85 48.32 6.75
N LEU A 42 -33.31 47.90 5.57
CA LEU A 42 -33.22 46.53 5.08
C LEU A 42 -31.75 46.19 4.81
N ARG A 43 -31.00 45.88 5.88
CA ARG A 43 -29.67 45.31 5.79
C ARG A 43 -29.73 43.94 5.11
N ALA A 44 -28.66 43.60 4.39
CA ALA A 44 -28.47 42.27 3.82
C ALA A 44 -28.55 41.18 4.91
N PRO A 45 -29.02 39.96 4.57
CA PRO A 45 -28.94 38.82 5.48
C PRO A 45 -27.47 38.52 5.84
N LEU A 46 -27.24 37.99 7.04
CA LEU A 46 -25.90 37.57 7.44
C LEU A 46 -25.39 36.47 6.49
N THR A 47 -24.13 36.57 6.09
CA THR A 47 -23.44 35.45 5.43
C THR A 47 -22.64 34.67 6.46
N ILE A 48 -22.41 33.38 6.18
CA ILE A 48 -21.48 32.54 6.94
C ILE A 48 -20.67 31.71 5.94
N GLN A 49 -19.37 31.61 6.18
CA GLN A 49 -18.44 30.71 5.52
C GLN A 49 -17.71 29.93 6.62
N VAL A 50 -17.50 28.64 6.40
CA VAL A 50 -16.73 27.75 7.27
C VAL A 50 -15.59 27.22 6.41
N ASP A 51 -14.36 27.31 6.89
CA ASP A 51 -13.21 26.72 6.20
C ASP A 51 -13.14 25.21 6.43
N ALA A 52 -12.40 24.49 5.58
CA ALA A 52 -12.35 23.03 5.60
C ALA A 52 -11.90 22.47 6.97
N ILE A 53 -12.73 21.60 7.55
CA ILE A 53 -12.49 21.02 8.88
C ILE A 53 -11.68 19.74 8.73
N MET A 54 -10.40 19.77 9.10
CA MET A 54 -9.49 18.62 9.09
C MET A 54 -9.06 18.23 10.51
N PRO A 55 -8.99 16.93 10.87
CA PRO A 55 -8.58 16.51 12.21
C PRO A 55 -7.24 17.11 12.66
N GLY A 56 -7.23 17.77 13.82
CA GLY A 56 -6.03 18.39 14.40
C GLY A 56 -5.62 19.72 13.78
N GLN A 57 -6.32 20.23 12.75
CA GLN A 57 -5.97 21.48 12.06
C GLN A 57 -6.78 22.68 12.58
N PRO A 58 -6.24 23.90 12.48
CA PRO A 58 -7.01 25.12 12.67
C PRO A 58 -8.01 25.33 11.52
N PHE A 59 -9.16 25.92 11.82
CA PHE A 59 -10.13 26.37 10.82
C PHE A 59 -10.87 27.62 11.32
N ASP A 60 -11.25 28.49 10.39
CA ASP A 60 -11.98 29.71 10.69
C ASP A 60 -13.46 29.60 10.30
N VAL A 61 -14.31 30.33 11.05
CA VAL A 61 -15.70 30.60 10.66
C VAL A 61 -15.86 32.10 10.50
N THR A 62 -16.18 32.53 9.29
CA THR A 62 -16.31 33.95 8.93
C THR A 62 -17.77 34.33 8.73
N VAL A 63 -18.22 35.37 9.42
CA VAL A 63 -19.60 35.88 9.37
C VAL A 63 -19.59 37.30 8.80
N GLY A 64 -20.37 37.55 7.76
CA GLY A 64 -20.44 38.84 7.06
C GLY A 64 -21.80 39.54 7.15
N ALA A 65 -21.87 40.76 6.60
CA ALA A 65 -23.02 41.67 6.63
C ALA A 65 -23.44 42.17 8.03
N LEU A 66 -22.47 42.29 8.94
CA LEU A 66 -22.61 42.90 10.26
C LEU A 66 -22.36 44.42 10.19
N ALA A 67 -22.72 45.17 11.23
CA ALA A 67 -22.19 46.52 11.46
C ALA A 67 -20.73 46.42 11.90
N ALA A 68 -19.92 47.44 11.64
CA ALA A 68 -18.67 47.58 12.38
C ALA A 68 -18.95 47.68 13.89
N GLY A 69 -18.26 46.87 14.70
CA GLY A 69 -18.48 46.75 16.14
C GLY A 69 -19.70 45.91 16.55
N GLU A 70 -20.45 45.32 15.63
CA GLU A 70 -21.57 44.44 15.96
C GLU A 70 -21.08 43.05 16.41
N THR A 71 -21.76 42.46 17.40
CA THR A 71 -21.42 41.12 17.91
C THR A 71 -22.21 40.02 17.18
N ALA A 72 -21.48 39.07 16.61
CA ALA A 72 -22.00 37.80 16.11
C ALA A 72 -21.90 36.73 17.21
N TYR A 73 -22.89 35.85 17.28
CA TYR A 73 -22.97 34.69 18.17
C TYR A 73 -22.99 33.44 17.30
N LEU A 74 -22.06 32.51 17.52
CA LEU A 74 -21.95 31.28 16.73
C LEU A 74 -22.42 30.06 17.53
N GLY A 75 -23.18 29.18 16.89
CA GLY A 75 -23.50 27.86 17.41
C GLY A 75 -23.35 26.78 16.35
N TYR A 76 -23.19 25.54 16.80
CA TYR A 76 -23.15 24.35 15.94
C TYR A 76 -24.02 23.20 16.46
N SER A 77 -24.30 22.25 15.57
CA SER A 77 -24.93 20.98 15.89
C SER A 77 -24.30 19.84 15.08
N LEU A 78 -24.17 18.67 15.71
CA LEU A 78 -23.78 17.41 15.06
C LEU A 78 -24.98 16.62 14.50
N TYR A 79 -26.19 17.15 14.65
CA TYR A 79 -27.45 16.49 14.28
C TYR A 79 -28.06 17.03 12.98
N GLY A 80 -27.40 17.98 12.32
CA GLY A 80 -27.84 18.57 11.07
C GLY A 80 -28.65 19.87 11.23
N THR A 81 -29.20 20.34 10.11
CA THR A 81 -30.05 21.53 10.04
C THR A 81 -31.53 21.17 10.19
N GLY A 82 -32.33 22.08 10.73
CA GLY A 82 -33.76 21.84 10.98
C GLY A 82 -34.36 22.83 11.97
N ASN A 83 -35.59 22.60 12.43
CA ASN A 83 -36.24 23.47 13.41
C ASN A 83 -35.56 23.33 14.79
N GLY A 84 -34.75 24.32 15.13
CA GLY A 84 -33.95 24.35 16.35
C GLY A 84 -34.60 25.06 17.54
N PRO A 85 -33.85 25.24 18.64
CA PRO A 85 -34.32 25.96 19.81
C PRO A 85 -34.57 27.45 19.48
N CYS A 86 -35.42 28.09 20.28
CA CYS A 86 -35.77 29.52 20.15
C CYS A 86 -35.33 30.27 21.42
N PRO A 87 -34.06 30.69 21.53
CA PRO A 87 -33.58 31.43 22.70
C PRO A 87 -34.41 32.70 22.94
N PRO A 88 -34.85 32.99 24.18
CA PRO A 88 -35.66 34.19 24.47
C PRO A 88 -35.00 35.49 24.03
N ALA A 89 -33.67 35.57 24.11
CA ALA A 89 -32.87 36.72 23.67
C ALA A 89 -32.96 37.02 22.16
N MET A 90 -33.47 36.10 21.34
CA MET A 90 -33.64 36.26 19.89
C MET A 90 -35.03 36.79 19.49
N GLY A 91 -35.82 37.33 20.43
CA GLY A 91 -37.12 37.95 20.14
C GLY A 91 -38.16 37.00 19.53
N GLY A 92 -38.09 35.71 19.88
CA GLY A 92 -38.96 34.67 19.31
C GLY A 92 -38.45 34.02 18.02
N GLN A 93 -37.28 34.42 17.50
CA GLN A 93 -36.63 33.70 16.40
C GLN A 93 -35.99 32.39 16.90
N CYS A 94 -36.10 31.34 16.09
CA CYS A 94 -35.48 30.03 16.35
C CYS A 94 -34.22 29.83 15.52
N LEU A 95 -33.27 29.04 16.00
CA LEU A 95 -32.14 28.56 15.19
C LEU A 95 -32.62 27.53 14.16
N ASN A 96 -31.85 27.39 13.07
CA ASN A 96 -32.07 26.41 12.02
C ASN A 96 -31.14 25.18 12.19
N LEU A 97 -30.78 24.86 13.44
CA LEU A 97 -29.89 23.77 13.83
C LEU A 97 -30.64 22.80 14.76
N LEU A 98 -30.55 21.49 14.49
CA LEU A 98 -31.22 20.49 15.33
C LEU A 98 -30.56 20.40 16.72
N SER A 99 -31.36 20.15 17.75
CA SER A 99 -30.86 20.06 19.13
C SER A 99 -30.13 18.73 19.40
N PRO A 100 -29.14 18.70 20.31
CA PRO A 100 -28.54 19.84 21.03
C PRO A 100 -27.74 20.78 20.12
N VAL A 101 -27.89 22.08 20.37
CA VAL A 101 -27.05 23.13 19.79
C VAL A 101 -26.05 23.58 20.84
N VAL A 102 -24.76 23.59 20.49
CA VAL A 102 -23.67 24.04 21.36
C VAL A 102 -23.24 25.44 20.91
N SER A 103 -23.10 26.37 21.86
CA SER A 103 -22.57 27.70 21.58
C SER A 103 -21.05 27.68 21.54
N LEU A 104 -20.47 28.33 20.53
CA LEU A 104 -19.03 28.51 20.37
C LEU A 104 -18.55 29.90 20.81
N GLY A 105 -19.44 30.70 21.43
CA GLY A 105 -19.15 32.05 21.89
C GLY A 105 -19.46 33.14 20.86
N THR A 106 -18.72 34.25 20.95
CA THR A 106 -19.00 35.50 20.22
C THR A 106 -17.75 36.09 19.57
N ALA A 107 -17.94 36.77 18.44
CA ALA A 107 -16.91 37.57 17.77
C ALA A 107 -17.48 38.95 17.39
N VAL A 108 -16.64 39.98 17.45
CA VAL A 108 -17.02 41.36 17.12
C VAL A 108 -16.58 41.67 15.68
N ALA A 109 -17.47 42.27 14.91
CA ALA A 109 -17.23 42.61 13.52
C ALA A 109 -16.25 43.78 13.34
N ASP A 110 -15.35 43.64 12.39
CA ASP A 110 -14.36 44.64 11.99
C ASP A 110 -14.98 45.86 11.27
N ALA A 111 -14.15 46.79 10.84
CA ALA A 111 -14.58 47.97 10.08
C ALA A 111 -15.27 47.66 8.73
N ARG A 112 -15.20 46.41 8.24
CA ARG A 112 -15.83 45.93 7.01
C ARG A 112 -17.15 45.17 7.27
N GLY A 113 -17.53 44.98 8.53
CA GLY A 113 -18.73 44.21 8.90
C GLY A 113 -18.50 42.70 8.87
N THR A 114 -17.28 42.25 9.13
CA THR A 114 -16.88 40.84 9.16
C THR A 114 -16.41 40.44 10.56
N ALA A 115 -17.01 39.40 11.13
CA ALA A 115 -16.58 38.78 12.39
C ALA A 115 -16.02 37.38 12.10
N THR A 116 -14.83 37.08 12.63
CA THR A 116 -14.15 35.80 12.42
C THR A 116 -13.98 35.08 13.75
N PHE A 117 -14.26 33.78 13.75
CA PHE A 117 -14.04 32.88 14.87
C PHE A 117 -12.92 31.92 14.49
N HIS A 118 -11.95 31.74 15.39
CA HIS A 118 -10.79 30.88 15.17
C HIS A 118 -10.91 29.61 16.03
N PHE A 119 -10.88 28.44 15.40
CA PHE A 119 -10.99 27.15 16.07
C PHE A 119 -9.85 26.21 15.70
N ALA A 120 -9.70 25.14 16.49
CA ALA A 120 -8.89 23.98 16.14
C ALA A 120 -9.76 22.73 16.25
N ALA A 121 -9.82 21.92 15.19
CA ALA A 121 -10.54 20.67 15.21
C ALA A 121 -9.79 19.65 16.08
N PRO A 122 -10.45 18.91 17.00
CA PRO A 122 -9.79 17.87 17.78
C PRO A 122 -9.12 16.82 16.88
N ALA A 123 -7.91 16.36 17.21
CA ALA A 123 -7.20 15.36 16.40
C ALA A 123 -7.93 14.01 16.30
N ASN A 124 -8.89 13.74 17.19
CA ASN A 124 -9.71 12.54 17.23
C ASN A 124 -11.13 12.74 16.65
N VAL A 125 -11.40 13.85 15.94
CA VAL A 125 -12.69 14.02 15.25
C VAL A 125 -12.78 13.03 14.08
N PRO A 126 -13.85 12.21 13.97
CA PRO A 126 -13.99 11.25 12.88
C PRO A 126 -14.16 11.94 11.52
N PRO A 127 -13.39 11.55 10.47
CA PRO A 127 -13.69 11.91 9.09
C PRO A 127 -15.11 11.49 8.69
N GLY A 128 -15.73 12.25 7.79
CA GLY A 128 -17.12 12.06 7.37
C GLY A 128 -18.19 12.56 8.35
N MET A 129 -17.81 13.02 9.55
CA MET A 129 -18.74 13.64 10.50
C MET A 129 -19.32 14.93 9.92
N GLN A 130 -20.64 15.09 9.98
CA GLN A 130 -21.33 16.31 9.58
C GLN A 130 -21.40 17.29 10.75
N VAL A 131 -21.06 18.55 10.49
CA VAL A 131 -21.11 19.64 11.48
C VAL A 131 -21.86 20.82 10.89
N SER A 132 -23.04 21.12 11.43
CA SER A 132 -23.88 22.24 10.98
C SER A 132 -23.66 23.48 11.84
N PHE A 133 -23.32 24.60 11.22
CA PHE A 133 -23.07 25.89 11.87
C PHE A 133 -24.15 26.91 11.53
N GLN A 134 -24.45 27.81 12.46
CA GLN A 134 -25.24 29.00 12.21
C GLN A 134 -24.81 30.14 13.12
N SER A 135 -24.73 31.35 12.55
CA SER A 135 -24.46 32.58 13.28
C SER A 135 -25.72 33.45 13.40
N VAL A 136 -25.82 34.19 14.50
CA VAL A 136 -26.90 35.17 14.74
C VAL A 136 -26.34 36.49 15.25
N ALA A 137 -27.00 37.60 14.90
CA ALA A 137 -26.75 38.90 15.49
C ALA A 137 -28.04 39.41 16.12
N ILE A 138 -28.03 39.56 17.44
CA ILE A 138 -29.19 39.98 18.23
C ILE A 138 -29.32 41.50 18.11
N ARG A 139 -30.47 41.97 17.62
CA ARG A 139 -30.73 43.39 17.36
C ARG A 139 -32.10 43.81 17.92
N GLY A 140 -32.23 45.09 18.25
CA GLY A 140 -33.45 45.67 18.80
C GLY A 140 -33.72 45.25 20.26
N ILE A 141 -34.63 45.97 20.92
CA ILE A 141 -35.03 45.67 22.30
C ILE A 141 -35.60 44.25 22.36
N GLY A 142 -35.09 43.43 23.29
CA GLY A 142 -35.50 42.02 23.45
C GLY A 142 -35.20 41.13 22.25
N GLY A 143 -34.29 41.53 21.34
CA GLY A 143 -33.96 40.76 20.14
C GLY A 143 -35.01 40.85 19.02
N ALA A 144 -35.96 41.79 19.08
CA ALA A 144 -37.05 41.92 18.11
C ALA A 144 -36.64 42.16 16.64
N GLN A 145 -35.36 42.47 16.39
CA GLN A 145 -34.79 42.66 15.05
C GLN A 145 -33.66 41.67 14.74
N THR A 146 -33.52 40.59 15.52
CA THR A 146 -32.48 39.56 15.38
C THR A 146 -32.40 39.03 13.95
N VAL A 147 -31.19 38.98 13.41
CA VAL A 147 -30.90 38.37 12.11
C VAL A 147 -30.08 37.09 12.29
N LYS A 148 -30.27 36.15 11.38
CA LYS A 148 -29.57 34.86 11.33
C LYS A 148 -28.84 34.72 10.00
N SER A 149 -27.72 34.01 9.99
CA SER A 149 -27.17 33.45 8.75
C SER A 149 -28.03 32.28 8.25
N PRO A 150 -27.84 31.82 7.01
CA PRO A 150 -28.13 30.43 6.66
C PRO A 150 -27.46 29.47 7.65
N ALA A 151 -28.02 28.27 7.81
CA ALA A 151 -27.28 27.18 8.44
C ALA A 151 -26.49 26.44 7.34
N VAL A 152 -25.20 26.21 7.57
CA VAL A 152 -24.28 25.55 6.63
C VAL A 152 -23.76 24.28 7.27
N THR A 153 -23.71 23.18 6.52
CA THR A 153 -23.16 21.89 6.99
C THR A 153 -21.86 21.62 6.29
N GLU A 154 -20.78 21.51 7.05
CA GLU A 154 -19.51 20.97 6.57
C GLU A 154 -19.37 19.49 6.91
N ILE A 155 -18.55 18.80 6.13
CA ILE A 155 -18.13 17.42 6.39
C ILE A 155 -16.67 17.48 6.82
N VAL A 156 -16.35 16.87 7.96
CA VAL A 156 -14.97 16.70 8.42
C VAL A 156 -14.20 15.87 7.40
N GLY A 157 -13.12 16.41 6.85
CA GLY A 157 -12.27 15.73 5.88
C GLY A 157 -11.42 14.62 6.50
N ALA A 158 -10.84 13.77 5.65
CA ALA A 158 -9.81 12.83 6.07
C ALA A 158 -8.44 13.51 6.06
N ALA A 159 -7.60 13.19 7.03
CA ALA A 159 -6.18 13.54 6.96
C ALA A 159 -5.51 12.60 5.95
N GLN A 160 -4.99 13.16 4.85
CA GLN A 160 -4.25 12.39 3.85
C GLN A 160 -2.97 11.84 4.49
N THR A 161 -2.78 10.53 4.38
CA THR A 161 -1.57 9.83 4.84
C THR A 161 -0.73 9.51 3.60
N THR A 162 0.59 9.68 3.69
CA THR A 162 1.53 9.25 2.64
C THR A 162 2.58 8.36 3.27
N ASP A 163 2.51 7.06 2.95
CA ASP A 163 3.57 6.12 3.29
C ASP A 163 4.66 6.17 2.20
N VAL A 164 5.92 6.12 2.62
CA VAL A 164 7.08 6.08 1.72
C VAL A 164 7.83 4.79 1.97
N PHE A 165 7.86 3.94 0.94
CA PHE A 165 8.64 2.71 0.90
C PHE A 165 9.86 2.89 0.01
N ARG A 166 10.81 1.98 0.13
CA ARG A 166 11.86 1.79 -0.85
C ARG A 166 11.76 0.38 -1.38
N HIS A 167 11.63 0.21 -2.69
CA HIS A 167 11.66 -1.12 -3.25
C HIS A 167 13.04 -1.72 -3.05
N THR A 168 13.10 -2.84 -2.35
CA THR A 168 14.30 -3.66 -2.19
C THR A 168 13.93 -5.01 -2.75
N PRO A 169 13.87 -5.17 -4.09
CA PRO A 169 13.45 -6.42 -4.69
C PRO A 169 14.26 -7.55 -4.10
N ALA A 170 13.56 -8.63 -3.75
CA ALA A 170 14.18 -9.78 -3.13
C ALA A 170 15.40 -10.22 -3.95
N ALA A 171 16.44 -10.63 -3.25
CA ALA A 171 17.51 -11.36 -3.89
C ALA A 171 16.92 -12.60 -4.62
N VAL A 172 17.57 -13.10 -5.66
CA VAL A 172 17.08 -14.29 -6.38
C VAL A 172 18.16 -15.35 -6.45
N ASP A 173 17.83 -16.56 -6.03
CA ASP A 173 18.67 -17.74 -6.20
C ASP A 173 18.08 -18.62 -7.28
N LEU A 174 18.69 -18.57 -8.45
CA LEU A 174 18.25 -19.24 -9.68
C LEU A 174 19.02 -20.54 -9.88
N LEU A 175 18.33 -21.67 -9.78
CA LEU A 175 18.87 -22.98 -10.09
C LEU A 175 18.42 -23.44 -11.48
N PHE A 176 19.36 -23.63 -12.40
CA PHE A 176 19.12 -24.39 -13.61
C PHE A 176 19.32 -25.89 -13.35
N VAL A 177 18.39 -26.70 -13.82
CA VAL A 177 18.53 -28.14 -13.97
C VAL A 177 18.70 -28.39 -15.47
N VAL A 178 19.91 -28.72 -15.88
CA VAL A 178 20.25 -28.91 -17.30
C VAL A 178 20.45 -30.38 -17.54
N ASP A 179 19.64 -30.93 -18.43
CA ASP A 179 19.73 -32.31 -18.82
C ASP A 179 21.01 -32.59 -19.62
N ASP A 180 21.71 -33.64 -19.19
CA ASP A 180 23.02 -34.05 -19.69
C ASP A 180 23.00 -35.36 -20.48
N SER A 181 21.82 -35.78 -20.92
CA SER A 181 21.60 -36.91 -21.84
C SER A 181 22.12 -36.65 -23.27
N CYS A 182 22.03 -37.66 -24.14
CA CYS A 182 22.79 -37.66 -25.41
C CYS A 182 22.23 -36.75 -26.52
N SER A 183 20.96 -36.39 -26.43
CA SER A 183 20.21 -35.51 -27.34
C SER A 183 20.57 -34.03 -27.14
N MET A 184 20.71 -33.62 -25.87
CA MET A 184 20.65 -32.24 -25.37
C MET A 184 21.74 -31.25 -25.83
N TYR A 185 22.61 -31.60 -26.79
CA TYR A 185 23.72 -30.74 -27.19
C TYR A 185 23.26 -29.39 -27.76
N ASP A 186 22.31 -29.39 -28.70
CA ASP A 186 21.88 -28.16 -29.38
C ASP A 186 21.05 -27.27 -28.43
N GLU A 187 20.27 -27.88 -27.56
CA GLU A 187 19.43 -27.26 -26.53
C GLU A 187 20.29 -26.58 -25.45
N GLN A 188 21.37 -27.24 -24.99
CA GLN A 188 22.39 -26.60 -24.12
C GLN A 188 23.01 -25.36 -24.79
N GLN A 189 23.32 -25.42 -26.10
CA GLN A 189 23.85 -24.25 -26.82
C GLN A 189 22.82 -23.12 -27.00
N ARG A 190 21.54 -23.45 -27.21
CA ARG A 190 20.44 -22.46 -27.22
C ARG A 190 20.32 -21.79 -25.86
N LEU A 191 20.28 -22.54 -24.75
CA LEU A 191 20.23 -22.00 -23.39
C LEU A 191 21.38 -21.02 -23.10
N VAL A 192 22.62 -21.39 -23.42
CA VAL A 192 23.79 -20.52 -23.23
C VAL A 192 23.67 -19.23 -24.07
N THR A 193 23.14 -19.33 -25.28
CA THR A 193 22.95 -18.18 -26.18
C THR A 193 21.85 -17.24 -25.66
N SER A 194 20.68 -17.78 -25.32
CA SER A 194 19.54 -17.03 -24.80
C SER A 194 19.86 -16.37 -23.45
N PHE A 195 20.51 -17.09 -22.53
CA PHE A 195 20.93 -16.53 -21.24
C PHE A 195 21.95 -15.39 -21.40
N THR A 196 22.80 -15.43 -22.43
CA THR A 196 23.71 -14.31 -22.75
C THR A 196 22.93 -13.04 -23.13
N SER A 197 21.80 -13.18 -23.83
CA SER A 197 20.90 -12.06 -24.16
C SER A 197 20.20 -11.53 -22.91
N SER A 198 19.56 -12.42 -22.11
CA SER A 198 18.82 -12.01 -20.90
C SER A 198 19.71 -11.51 -19.76
N LEU A 199 21.00 -11.89 -19.67
CA LEU A 199 21.93 -11.35 -18.67
C LEU A 199 22.15 -9.83 -18.81
N GLY A 200 22.00 -9.28 -20.02
CA GLY A 200 22.03 -7.84 -20.25
C GLY A 200 20.86 -7.10 -19.58
N LEU A 201 19.74 -7.79 -19.36
CA LEU A 201 18.60 -7.29 -18.60
C LEU A 201 18.85 -7.46 -17.10
N LEU A 202 19.19 -8.68 -16.65
CA LEU A 202 19.47 -9.01 -15.24
C LEU A 202 20.49 -8.05 -14.59
N SER A 203 21.61 -7.78 -15.28
CA SER A 203 22.66 -6.89 -14.78
C SER A 203 22.27 -5.40 -14.79
N GLY A 204 21.28 -5.01 -15.59
CA GLY A 204 20.73 -3.65 -15.61
C GLY A 204 19.76 -3.33 -14.48
N TRP A 205 19.38 -4.34 -13.69
CA TRP A 205 18.26 -4.24 -12.75
C TRP A 205 18.64 -4.14 -11.26
N GLY A 206 19.91 -4.37 -10.90
CA GLY A 206 20.37 -4.23 -9.52
C GLY A 206 19.86 -5.30 -8.54
N LEU A 207 19.32 -6.43 -9.05
CA LEU A 207 19.03 -7.61 -8.26
C LEU A 207 20.32 -8.26 -7.77
N SER A 208 20.40 -8.62 -6.49
CA SER A 208 21.48 -9.47 -6.00
C SER A 208 21.16 -10.94 -6.32
N MET A 209 21.93 -11.54 -7.22
CA MET A 209 21.59 -12.85 -7.80
C MET A 209 22.63 -13.91 -7.48
N HIS A 210 22.18 -15.12 -7.16
CA HIS A 210 22.99 -16.31 -7.27
C HIS A 210 22.47 -17.18 -8.41
N VAL A 211 23.33 -17.62 -9.33
CA VAL A 211 22.93 -18.51 -10.44
C VAL A 211 23.76 -19.78 -10.41
N GLY A 212 23.11 -20.93 -10.23
CA GLY A 212 23.71 -22.25 -10.14
C GLY A 212 23.17 -23.21 -11.19
N VAL A 213 23.92 -24.29 -11.48
CA VAL A 213 23.51 -25.36 -12.41
C VAL A 213 23.68 -26.73 -11.74
N VAL A 214 22.69 -27.61 -11.86
CA VAL A 214 22.78 -29.05 -11.58
C VAL A 214 22.35 -29.84 -12.84
N THR A 215 22.58 -31.15 -12.87
CA THR A 215 22.14 -32.01 -13.98
C THR A 215 21.06 -33.01 -13.58
N THR A 216 20.43 -33.64 -14.57
CA THR A 216 19.45 -34.73 -14.42
C THR A 216 20.09 -36.06 -14.00
N ASP A 217 21.39 -36.28 -14.28
CA ASP A 217 22.14 -37.47 -13.88
C ASP A 217 22.35 -37.58 -12.36
N MET A 218 21.42 -38.30 -11.72
CA MET A 218 21.51 -38.68 -10.32
C MET A 218 22.40 -39.90 -10.06
N SER A 219 22.88 -40.59 -11.10
CA SER A 219 23.71 -41.79 -10.99
C SER A 219 25.19 -41.49 -10.75
N ASP A 220 25.70 -40.37 -11.28
CA ASP A 220 27.07 -39.91 -11.03
C ASP A 220 27.16 -39.21 -9.65
N PRO A 221 27.90 -39.76 -8.67
CA PRO A 221 28.02 -39.18 -7.34
C PRO A 221 28.76 -37.83 -7.32
N THR A 222 29.34 -37.37 -8.43
CA THR A 222 29.87 -36.02 -8.58
C THR A 222 28.81 -34.99 -8.99
N LYS A 223 27.71 -35.43 -9.61
CA LYS A 223 26.62 -34.59 -10.13
C LYS A 223 25.37 -34.57 -9.25
N SER A 224 24.97 -35.67 -8.60
CA SER A 224 23.67 -35.84 -7.91
C SER A 224 23.24 -34.65 -7.02
N GLY A 225 22.49 -33.70 -7.57
CA GLY A 225 22.11 -32.42 -6.92
C GLY A 225 23.26 -31.46 -6.59
N LYS A 226 24.50 -31.74 -7.01
CA LYS A 226 25.68 -30.91 -6.73
C LYS A 226 25.87 -29.86 -7.83
N LEU A 227 26.14 -28.63 -7.41
CA LEU A 227 26.40 -27.53 -8.32
C LEU A 227 27.61 -27.84 -9.22
N GLN A 228 27.37 -27.74 -10.53
CA GLN A 228 28.37 -27.78 -11.58
C GLN A 228 29.31 -26.58 -11.46
N ARG A 229 30.47 -26.66 -12.13
CA ARG A 229 31.55 -25.69 -11.92
C ARG A 229 32.09 -25.14 -13.23
N ASP A 230 32.45 -23.87 -13.19
CA ASP A 230 33.27 -23.27 -14.24
C ASP A 230 34.72 -23.80 -14.17
N ALA A 231 35.53 -23.41 -15.15
CA ALA A 231 36.95 -23.80 -15.25
C ALA A 231 37.82 -23.24 -14.11
N GLN A 232 37.31 -22.29 -13.31
CA GLN A 232 37.95 -21.71 -12.14
C GLN A 232 37.53 -22.45 -10.84
N GLY A 233 36.55 -23.35 -10.92
CA GLY A 233 36.03 -24.14 -9.80
C GLY A 233 34.92 -23.44 -9.00
N GLN A 234 34.43 -22.29 -9.49
CA GLN A 234 33.29 -21.56 -8.94
C GLN A 234 32.01 -22.40 -9.09
N ARG A 235 31.07 -22.31 -8.15
CA ARG A 235 29.88 -23.19 -8.07
C ARG A 235 28.57 -22.50 -8.43
N TYR A 236 28.56 -21.18 -8.34
CA TYR A 236 27.42 -20.33 -8.70
C TYR A 236 27.98 -18.95 -9.04
N ILE A 237 27.32 -18.24 -9.94
CA ILE A 237 27.57 -16.82 -10.22
C ILE A 237 26.97 -16.00 -9.08
N ASP A 238 27.65 -14.93 -8.70
CA ASP A 238 27.22 -13.91 -7.74
C ASP A 238 27.56 -12.50 -8.26
N ASP A 239 27.18 -11.48 -7.50
CA ASP A 239 27.45 -10.06 -7.81
C ASP A 239 28.96 -9.72 -7.93
N ASN A 240 29.86 -10.59 -7.46
CA ASN A 240 31.31 -10.43 -7.51
C ASN A 240 31.96 -11.19 -8.69
N THR A 241 31.18 -11.93 -9.47
CA THR A 241 31.68 -12.81 -10.53
C THR A 241 32.17 -11.99 -11.72
N ALA A 242 33.47 -12.07 -12.02
CA ALA A 242 34.12 -11.19 -12.99
C ALA A 242 33.67 -11.37 -14.45
N ASN A 243 33.15 -12.54 -14.82
CA ASN A 243 32.57 -12.79 -16.14
C ASN A 243 31.38 -13.78 -16.03
N PRO A 244 30.17 -13.29 -15.67
CA PRO A 244 29.04 -14.15 -15.36
C PRO A 244 28.54 -14.92 -16.59
N VAL A 245 28.57 -14.31 -17.78
CA VAL A 245 28.24 -14.96 -19.06
C VAL A 245 29.14 -16.17 -19.30
N GLN A 246 30.46 -16.00 -19.18
CA GLN A 246 31.42 -17.08 -19.42
C GLN A 246 31.32 -18.19 -18.36
N SER A 247 31.12 -17.83 -17.11
CA SER A 247 30.97 -18.79 -16.01
C SER A 247 29.68 -19.61 -16.20
N PHE A 248 28.57 -18.96 -16.61
CA PHE A 248 27.32 -19.66 -16.93
C PHE A 248 27.49 -20.59 -18.12
N SER A 249 28.07 -20.10 -19.21
CA SER A 249 28.35 -20.89 -20.41
C SER A 249 29.11 -22.18 -20.09
N GLN A 250 30.06 -22.13 -19.17
CA GLN A 250 30.83 -23.31 -18.73
C GLN A 250 30.03 -24.22 -17.79
N MET A 251 29.26 -23.66 -16.85
CA MET A 251 28.44 -24.45 -15.92
C MET A 251 27.22 -25.11 -16.58
N ALA A 252 26.65 -24.50 -17.61
CA ALA A 252 25.48 -24.99 -18.35
C ALA A 252 25.83 -25.90 -19.55
N SER A 253 27.07 -25.84 -20.05
CA SER A 253 27.59 -26.81 -21.05
C SER A 253 28.03 -28.11 -20.35
N VAL A 254 27.08 -28.76 -19.69
CA VAL A 254 27.28 -29.93 -18.83
C VAL A 254 27.69 -31.19 -19.61
N GLY A 255 27.47 -31.17 -20.94
CA GLY A 255 27.82 -32.25 -21.85
C GLY A 255 26.67 -33.24 -22.03
N THR A 256 26.94 -34.32 -22.76
CA THR A 256 25.91 -35.25 -23.27
C THR A 256 26.24 -36.72 -22.97
N PHE A 257 26.91 -36.94 -21.83
CA PHE A 257 27.37 -38.26 -21.34
C PHE A 257 26.74 -38.62 -19.98
N GLY A 258 25.61 -38.00 -19.64
CA GLY A 258 24.81 -38.28 -18.46
C GLY A 258 24.05 -39.61 -18.53
N SER A 259 23.19 -39.79 -17.54
CA SER A 259 22.29 -40.94 -17.42
C SER A 259 21.13 -40.80 -18.40
N GLY A 260 20.79 -41.87 -19.13
CA GLY A 260 19.51 -41.99 -19.85
C GLY A 260 18.31 -42.34 -18.96
N ILE A 261 18.49 -42.24 -17.64
CA ILE A 261 17.42 -42.13 -16.65
C ILE A 261 17.57 -40.72 -16.07
N GLU A 262 16.74 -39.81 -16.56
CA GLU A 262 16.82 -38.37 -16.28
C GLU A 262 15.96 -38.05 -15.04
N GLN A 263 16.59 -37.54 -13.99
CA GLN A 263 15.94 -37.37 -12.69
C GLN A 263 16.07 -35.92 -12.19
N GLY A 264 15.54 -34.97 -12.97
CA GLY A 264 15.65 -33.54 -12.68
C GLY A 264 14.94 -33.13 -11.40
N LEU A 265 13.78 -33.70 -11.08
CA LEU A 265 13.07 -33.41 -9.83
C LEU A 265 13.84 -33.94 -8.60
N ASP A 266 14.40 -35.16 -8.65
CA ASP A 266 15.30 -35.66 -7.60
C ASP A 266 16.58 -34.82 -7.49
N ALA A 267 17.10 -34.27 -8.59
CA ALA A 267 18.26 -33.38 -8.58
C ALA A 267 17.98 -32.06 -7.85
N VAL A 268 16.79 -31.46 -8.05
CA VAL A 268 16.33 -30.30 -7.27
C VAL A 268 16.25 -30.66 -5.78
N TYR A 269 15.61 -31.78 -5.43
CA TYR A 269 15.52 -32.22 -4.03
C TYR A 269 16.90 -32.47 -3.40
N ALA A 270 17.79 -33.17 -4.12
CA ALA A 270 19.14 -33.45 -3.67
C ALA A 270 19.97 -32.18 -3.48
N SER A 271 19.79 -31.16 -4.33
CA SER A 271 20.50 -29.88 -4.22
C SER A 271 20.19 -29.15 -2.91
N LEU A 272 18.92 -29.16 -2.49
CA LEU A 272 18.47 -28.63 -1.19
C LEU A 272 19.07 -29.44 -0.02
N ARG A 273 19.19 -30.77 -0.17
CA ARG A 273 19.79 -31.65 0.85
C ARG A 273 21.30 -31.44 1.03
N VAL A 274 22.03 -31.02 -0.01
CA VAL A 274 23.46 -30.67 0.07
C VAL A 274 23.74 -29.17 0.17
N GLN A 275 22.69 -28.36 0.42
CA GLN A 275 22.75 -26.90 0.49
C GLN A 275 23.70 -26.35 1.56
N THR A 276 23.89 -27.07 2.67
CA THR A 276 24.87 -26.71 3.72
C THR A 276 26.24 -27.37 3.55
N GLN A 277 26.46 -28.09 2.44
CA GLN A 277 27.64 -28.90 2.18
C GLN A 277 28.31 -28.53 0.85
N THR A 278 27.98 -29.25 -0.23
CA THR A 278 28.60 -29.04 -1.56
C THR A 278 28.07 -27.78 -2.23
N ASN A 279 26.83 -27.39 -1.94
CA ASN A 279 26.18 -26.19 -2.49
C ASN A 279 26.20 -25.01 -1.49
N ALA A 280 27.02 -25.09 -0.43
CA ALA A 280 27.14 -24.04 0.59
C ALA A 280 27.41 -22.66 -0.03
N GLY A 281 26.60 -21.67 0.39
CA GLY A 281 26.63 -20.29 -0.10
C GLY A 281 25.59 -19.97 -1.18
N PHE A 282 25.09 -20.96 -1.92
CA PHE A 282 24.16 -20.73 -3.03
C PHE A 282 22.78 -20.21 -2.61
N ARG A 283 22.02 -20.97 -1.80
CA ARG A 283 20.70 -20.54 -1.33
C ARG A 283 20.79 -19.65 -0.10
N ARG A 284 20.13 -18.50 -0.15
CA ARG A 284 20.03 -17.44 0.86
C ARG A 284 18.66 -17.49 1.54
N ALA A 285 18.56 -16.82 2.68
CA ALA A 285 17.37 -16.82 3.55
C ALA A 285 16.32 -15.79 3.13
N ASP A 286 16.81 -14.73 2.50
CA ASP A 286 16.19 -13.47 2.10
C ASP A 286 16.08 -13.35 0.56
N ALA A 287 16.22 -14.49 -0.13
CA ALA A 287 16.11 -14.59 -1.57
C ALA A 287 14.91 -15.45 -1.99
N GLN A 288 14.25 -15.07 -3.08
CA GLN A 288 13.33 -15.93 -3.81
C GLN A 288 14.09 -17.11 -4.41
N TYR A 289 13.47 -18.28 -4.42
CA TYR A 289 14.08 -19.49 -4.97
C TYR A 289 13.41 -19.87 -6.28
N ALA A 290 14.16 -19.71 -7.38
CA ALA A 290 13.67 -19.98 -8.72
C ALA A 290 14.38 -21.20 -9.31
N VAL A 291 13.61 -22.08 -9.95
CA VAL A 291 14.14 -23.25 -10.67
C VAL A 291 13.72 -23.16 -12.14
N ILE A 292 14.66 -23.48 -13.04
CA ILE A 292 14.38 -23.68 -14.47
C ILE A 292 14.89 -25.06 -14.85
N VAL A 293 14.03 -25.90 -15.43
CA VAL A 293 14.44 -27.17 -16.02
C VAL A 293 14.56 -27.02 -17.54
N LEU A 294 15.61 -27.61 -18.12
CA LEU A 294 15.78 -27.84 -19.55
C LEU A 294 16.02 -29.35 -19.77
N SER A 295 15.09 -30.04 -20.44
CA SER A 295 15.16 -31.48 -20.76
C SER A 295 14.26 -31.81 -21.96
N ASP A 296 14.71 -32.66 -22.89
CA ASP A 296 13.93 -33.05 -24.06
C ASP A 296 13.10 -34.34 -23.87
N GLU A 297 13.29 -35.04 -22.74
CA GLU A 297 12.44 -36.18 -22.34
C GLU A 297 11.57 -35.90 -21.10
N ARG A 298 11.04 -36.99 -20.54
CA ARG A 298 10.21 -37.03 -19.33
C ARG A 298 11.06 -37.15 -18.08
N ASP A 299 10.60 -36.58 -16.96
CA ASP A 299 11.23 -36.87 -15.67
C ASP A 299 11.00 -38.34 -15.26
N GLN A 300 12.03 -38.95 -14.71
CA GLN A 300 12.07 -40.34 -14.24
C GLN A 300 12.48 -40.42 -12.75
N SER A 301 12.29 -39.33 -12.00
CA SER A 301 12.61 -39.22 -10.58
C SER A 301 11.77 -40.15 -9.71
N GLN A 302 12.25 -40.40 -8.49
CA GLN A 302 11.53 -41.17 -7.48
C GLN A 302 10.45 -40.32 -6.77
N ILE A 303 10.64 -39.00 -6.67
CA ILE A 303 9.59 -38.07 -6.25
C ILE A 303 8.65 -37.76 -7.41
N ASN A 304 7.35 -37.59 -7.13
CA ASN A 304 6.38 -37.13 -8.12
C ASN A 304 6.26 -35.59 -8.16
N SER A 305 5.54 -35.07 -9.15
CA SER A 305 5.34 -33.63 -9.35
C SER A 305 4.69 -32.93 -8.14
N GLN A 306 3.77 -33.58 -7.41
CA GLN A 306 3.16 -32.99 -6.22
C GLN A 306 4.16 -32.88 -5.04
N GLN A 307 5.01 -33.89 -4.86
CA GLN A 307 6.08 -33.86 -3.87
C GLN A 307 7.13 -32.80 -4.21
N ALA A 308 7.55 -32.72 -5.48
CA ALA A 308 8.48 -31.70 -5.94
C ALA A 308 7.91 -30.28 -5.71
N ALA A 309 6.64 -30.03 -6.06
CA ALA A 309 5.99 -28.75 -5.82
C ALA A 309 5.94 -28.38 -4.34
N ALA A 310 5.57 -29.31 -3.45
CA ALA A 310 5.56 -29.06 -1.99
C ALA A 310 6.96 -28.78 -1.41
N LEU A 311 8.00 -29.41 -1.96
CA LEU A 311 9.39 -29.15 -1.60
C LEU A 311 9.87 -27.76 -2.03
N ILE A 312 9.47 -27.31 -3.23
CA ILE A 312 9.83 -25.99 -3.77
C ILE A 312 9.08 -24.87 -3.01
N LEU A 313 7.78 -25.07 -2.75
CA LEU A 313 6.94 -24.15 -1.96
C LEU A 313 7.25 -24.19 -0.43
N GLY A 314 8.15 -25.07 0.00
CA GLY A 314 8.87 -24.91 1.27
C GLY A 314 8.27 -25.59 2.51
N GLU A 315 7.41 -26.62 2.37
CA GLU A 315 6.75 -27.28 3.53
C GLU A 315 7.73 -27.81 4.61
N GLU A 316 9.01 -28.08 4.29
CA GLU A 316 9.98 -28.65 5.25
C GLU A 316 11.04 -27.70 5.83
N ALA A 317 11.26 -26.46 5.33
CA ALA A 317 12.36 -25.64 5.90
C ALA A 317 12.37 -24.11 5.69
N TRP A 318 11.78 -23.55 4.63
CA TRP A 318 11.96 -22.13 4.29
C TRP A 318 10.70 -21.55 3.62
N PRO A 319 9.88 -20.75 4.32
CA PRO A 319 8.76 -20.03 3.70
C PRO A 319 9.27 -18.83 2.90
N GLY A 320 8.87 -18.72 1.64
CA GLY A 320 9.20 -17.60 0.75
C GLY A 320 8.68 -17.84 -0.66
N ASP A 321 8.57 -16.78 -1.47
CA ASP A 321 8.09 -16.90 -2.85
C ASP A 321 9.10 -17.73 -3.68
N ALA A 322 8.58 -18.74 -4.37
CA ALA A 322 9.36 -19.67 -5.17
C ALA A 322 8.66 -19.90 -6.53
N SER A 323 9.45 -20.13 -7.57
CA SER A 323 8.95 -20.35 -8.94
C SER A 323 9.62 -21.56 -9.58
N PHE A 324 8.90 -22.30 -10.40
CA PHE A 324 9.43 -23.43 -11.16
C PHE A 324 9.01 -23.34 -12.63
N SER A 325 9.97 -23.13 -13.53
CA SER A 325 9.74 -23.01 -14.97
C SER A 325 10.30 -24.21 -15.72
N SER A 326 9.68 -24.56 -16.84
CA SER A 326 9.99 -25.75 -17.63
C SER A 326 10.19 -25.38 -19.10
N ILE A 327 11.41 -25.57 -19.61
CA ILE A 327 11.72 -25.52 -21.04
C ILE A 327 11.86 -26.96 -21.50
N VAL A 328 10.75 -27.56 -21.97
CA VAL A 328 10.64 -29.02 -22.14
C VAL A 328 9.87 -29.42 -23.38
N THR A 329 9.98 -30.69 -23.79
CA THR A 329 9.08 -31.27 -24.79
C THR A 329 7.63 -31.24 -24.27
N GLN A 330 6.74 -30.48 -24.89
CA GLN A 330 5.37 -30.27 -24.38
C GLN A 330 4.36 -31.36 -24.77
N ALA A 331 4.66 -32.17 -25.78
CA ALA A 331 3.73 -33.19 -26.28
C ALA A 331 4.46 -34.37 -26.93
N GLY A 332 3.94 -35.59 -26.76
CA GLY A 332 4.54 -36.81 -27.27
C GLY A 332 4.63 -37.89 -26.20
N TYR A 333 5.46 -38.89 -26.45
CA TYR A 333 5.81 -39.93 -25.46
C TYR A 333 6.84 -39.40 -24.46
N ASP A 334 7.81 -38.63 -24.96
CA ASP A 334 8.91 -38.00 -24.22
C ASP A 334 8.54 -36.61 -23.68
N ALA A 335 7.24 -36.35 -23.49
CA ALA A 335 6.79 -35.06 -22.97
C ALA A 335 7.15 -34.90 -21.49
N GLY A 336 7.71 -33.75 -21.11
CA GLY A 336 8.08 -33.38 -19.74
C GLY A 336 6.87 -33.06 -18.85
N VAL A 337 5.87 -33.95 -18.82
CA VAL A 337 4.58 -33.74 -18.14
C VAL A 337 4.76 -33.50 -16.65
N GLU A 338 5.63 -34.27 -16.00
CA GLU A 338 5.95 -34.12 -14.59
C GLU A 338 6.53 -32.73 -14.27
N TYR A 339 7.38 -32.17 -15.13
CA TYR A 339 7.92 -30.81 -14.99
C TYR A 339 6.82 -29.75 -15.18
N MET A 340 6.00 -29.89 -16.22
CA MET A 340 4.87 -29.00 -16.48
C MET A 340 3.83 -29.01 -15.35
N ASP A 341 3.57 -30.17 -14.73
CA ASP A 341 2.70 -30.28 -13.54
C ASP A 341 3.28 -29.49 -12.34
N VAL A 342 4.60 -29.53 -12.13
CA VAL A 342 5.25 -28.71 -11.10
C VAL A 342 5.11 -27.22 -11.44
N THR A 343 5.39 -26.80 -12.69
CA THR A 343 5.22 -25.40 -13.10
C THR A 343 3.79 -24.90 -12.89
N ASN A 344 2.79 -25.69 -13.27
CA ASN A 344 1.38 -25.35 -13.06
C ASN A 344 0.97 -25.28 -11.58
N THR A 345 1.67 -25.98 -10.69
CA THR A 345 1.37 -26.02 -9.24
C THR A 345 2.10 -24.94 -8.46
N VAL A 346 3.37 -24.69 -8.78
CA VAL A 346 4.24 -23.71 -8.10
C VAL A 346 4.05 -22.31 -8.67
N GLY A 347 3.81 -22.19 -9.97
CA GLY A 347 3.91 -20.95 -10.72
C GLY A 347 5.28 -20.82 -11.42
N GLY A 348 5.24 -20.36 -12.67
CA GLY A 348 6.41 -20.22 -13.54
C GLY A 348 5.99 -20.16 -15.01
N VAL A 349 6.96 -20.33 -15.92
CA VAL A 349 6.76 -20.32 -17.38
C VAL A 349 6.95 -21.72 -17.95
N ILE A 350 6.11 -22.11 -18.90
CA ILE A 350 6.29 -23.33 -19.70
C ILE A 350 6.64 -22.89 -21.13
N GLU A 351 7.78 -23.36 -21.65
CA GLU A 351 8.27 -23.09 -23.00
C GLU A 351 8.59 -24.41 -23.71
N ASP A 352 8.41 -24.45 -25.03
CA ASP A 352 8.73 -25.62 -25.86
C ASP A 352 10.24 -25.63 -26.13
N ILE A 353 10.92 -26.69 -25.73
CA ILE A 353 12.36 -26.84 -25.94
C ILE A 353 12.80 -26.73 -27.41
N ASN A 354 11.87 -26.93 -28.35
CA ASN A 354 12.09 -26.82 -29.80
C ASN A 354 12.09 -25.37 -30.33
N VAL A 355 11.79 -24.34 -29.52
CA VAL A 355 11.91 -22.95 -29.97
C VAL A 355 13.38 -22.59 -30.25
N PRO A 356 13.66 -21.70 -31.22
CA PRO A 356 15.03 -21.35 -31.59
C PRO A 356 15.73 -20.41 -30.59
N ASP A 357 15.00 -19.81 -29.65
CA ASP A 357 15.50 -18.87 -28.64
C ASP A 357 14.61 -18.90 -27.40
N TYR A 358 15.19 -19.17 -26.23
CA TYR A 358 14.50 -19.20 -24.93
C TYR A 358 14.48 -17.83 -24.22
N ALA A 359 15.11 -16.78 -24.78
CA ALA A 359 15.20 -15.48 -24.12
C ALA A 359 13.81 -14.89 -23.73
N PRO A 360 12.75 -14.99 -24.55
CA PRO A 360 11.42 -14.52 -24.14
C PRO A 360 10.88 -15.22 -22.88
N ALA A 361 11.07 -16.53 -22.75
CA ALA A 361 10.64 -17.30 -21.57
C ALA A 361 11.48 -16.98 -20.32
N LEU A 362 12.78 -16.72 -20.50
CA LEU A 362 13.65 -16.23 -19.42
C LEU A 362 13.22 -14.82 -18.96
N ASP A 363 12.89 -13.93 -19.90
CA ASP A 363 12.45 -12.57 -19.61
C ASP A 363 11.07 -12.56 -18.91
N ASP A 364 10.10 -13.35 -19.37
CA ASP A 364 8.79 -13.50 -18.72
C ASP A 364 8.91 -14.08 -17.30
N LEU A 365 9.80 -15.05 -17.08
CA LEU A 365 10.08 -15.58 -15.74
C LEU A 365 10.62 -14.48 -14.82
N THR A 366 11.55 -13.65 -15.28
CA THR A 366 12.11 -12.58 -14.43
C THR A 366 11.08 -11.55 -13.99
N GLN A 367 10.05 -11.29 -14.81
CA GLN A 367 8.95 -10.39 -14.44
C GLN A 367 8.17 -10.91 -13.22
N THR A 368 8.06 -12.22 -13.04
CA THR A 368 7.34 -12.81 -11.88
C THR A 368 7.99 -12.39 -10.55
N TRP A 369 9.33 -12.40 -10.48
CA TRP A 369 10.09 -12.11 -9.26
C TRP A 369 9.95 -10.68 -8.75
N TYR A 370 9.55 -9.72 -9.59
CA TYR A 370 9.35 -8.32 -9.16
C TYR A 370 7.97 -8.06 -8.52
N THR A 371 6.98 -8.91 -8.79
CA THR A 371 5.57 -8.62 -8.43
C THR A 371 5.17 -9.08 -7.03
N SER A 372 6.08 -9.73 -6.28
CA SER A 372 5.77 -10.43 -5.03
C SER A 372 5.83 -9.57 -3.76
N GLU A 373 6.61 -8.47 -3.69
CA GLU A 373 6.70 -7.64 -2.47
C GLU A 373 5.38 -6.88 -2.18
N PRO A 374 4.75 -7.09 -1.01
CA PRO A 374 3.59 -6.30 -0.57
C PRO A 374 4.01 -5.07 0.25
N TYR A 375 3.50 -3.90 -0.11
CA TYR A 375 3.68 -2.65 0.62
C TYR A 375 2.59 -2.50 1.67
N VAL A 376 2.87 -2.93 2.91
CA VAL A 376 1.95 -2.82 4.05
C VAL A 376 1.78 -1.36 4.45
N LEU A 377 0.55 -0.84 4.37
CA LEU A 377 0.24 0.54 4.74
C LEU A 377 0.23 0.72 6.26
N SER A 378 0.65 1.88 6.74
CA SER A 378 0.78 2.21 8.17
C SER A 378 -0.57 2.42 8.87
N ALA A 379 -1.61 2.77 8.11
CA ALA A 379 -3.00 2.81 8.53
C ALA A 379 -3.92 2.17 7.46
N VAL A 380 -5.17 1.89 7.83
CA VAL A 380 -6.17 1.35 6.89
C VAL A 380 -6.86 2.53 6.17
N PRO A 381 -6.80 2.61 4.83
CA PRO A 381 -7.52 3.63 4.05
C PRO A 381 -9.02 3.61 4.34
N SER A 382 -9.61 4.76 4.68
CA SER A 382 -11.05 4.87 4.92
C SER A 382 -11.87 4.80 3.62
N ASP A 383 -11.27 5.16 2.49
CA ASP A 383 -11.82 4.99 1.15
C ASP A 383 -10.71 4.51 0.20
N PRO A 384 -10.63 3.21 -0.12
CA PRO A 384 -9.63 2.68 -1.05
C PRO A 384 -9.66 3.27 -2.46
N THR A 385 -10.72 4.00 -2.86
CA THR A 385 -10.76 4.68 -4.16
C THR A 385 -9.90 5.94 -4.22
N GLN A 386 -9.46 6.45 -3.06
CA GLN A 386 -8.56 7.61 -2.93
C GLN A 386 -7.07 7.22 -2.84
N ILE A 387 -6.74 5.93 -2.94
CA ILE A 387 -5.35 5.47 -2.95
C ILE A 387 -4.67 5.91 -4.26
N HIS A 388 -3.57 6.63 -4.11
CA HIS A 388 -2.69 7.06 -5.20
C HIS A 388 -1.28 6.52 -4.98
N VAL A 389 -0.75 5.80 -5.96
CA VAL A 389 0.61 5.23 -5.94
C VAL A 389 1.51 6.02 -6.89
N ALA A 390 2.72 6.32 -6.47
CA ALA A 390 3.78 6.88 -7.30
C ALA A 390 5.10 6.10 -7.12
N VAL A 391 5.92 6.06 -8.18
CA VAL A 391 7.27 5.47 -8.19
C VAL A 391 8.24 6.54 -8.65
N ASP A 392 9.26 6.82 -7.84
CA ASP A 392 10.23 7.93 -8.02
C ASP A 392 9.56 9.28 -8.37
N GLY A 393 8.41 9.55 -7.72
CA GLY A 393 7.59 10.75 -7.93
C GLY A 393 6.70 10.74 -9.18
N VAL A 394 6.69 9.66 -9.97
CA VAL A 394 5.83 9.48 -11.15
C VAL A 394 4.58 8.68 -10.77
N ALA A 395 3.40 9.24 -10.99
CA ALA A 395 2.13 8.59 -10.69
C ALA A 395 1.91 7.30 -11.51
N VAL A 396 1.53 6.22 -10.82
CA VAL A 396 1.29 4.89 -11.38
C VAL A 396 -0.21 4.69 -11.63
N PRO A 397 -0.63 4.23 -12.83
CA PRO A 397 -2.04 4.09 -13.16
C PRO A 397 -2.71 2.99 -12.32
N PRO A 398 -4.00 3.11 -11.92
CA PRO A 398 -4.70 2.12 -11.08
C PRO A 398 -4.84 0.69 -11.63
N VAL A 399 -4.44 0.44 -12.89
CA VAL A 399 -4.39 -0.91 -13.50
C VAL A 399 -3.09 -1.64 -13.20
N ALA A 400 -2.07 -0.93 -12.73
CA ALA A 400 -0.71 -1.42 -12.48
C ALA A 400 -0.47 -1.81 -11.01
N TRP A 401 -1.48 -1.69 -10.15
CA TRP A 401 -1.44 -2.10 -8.75
C TRP A 401 -2.82 -2.50 -8.24
N VAL A 402 -2.84 -3.20 -7.10
CA VAL A 402 -4.05 -3.61 -6.37
C VAL A 402 -3.86 -3.37 -4.87
N TYR A 403 -4.94 -3.02 -4.17
CA TYR A 403 -4.98 -2.94 -2.72
C TYR A 403 -5.74 -4.13 -2.12
N GLU A 404 -5.08 -4.88 -1.24
CA GLU A 404 -5.61 -6.07 -0.57
C GLU A 404 -6.07 -5.72 0.86
N ALA A 405 -7.35 -5.40 1.01
CA ALA A 405 -7.93 -4.95 2.28
C ALA A 405 -7.80 -5.95 3.46
N SER A 406 -7.60 -7.24 3.19
CA SER A 406 -7.38 -8.27 4.21
C SER A 406 -5.96 -8.24 4.82
N ALA A 407 -4.99 -7.71 4.10
CA ALA A 407 -3.58 -7.61 4.52
C ALA A 407 -3.14 -6.14 4.76
N ASN A 408 -3.97 -5.16 4.38
CA ASN A 408 -3.66 -3.74 4.34
C ASN A 408 -2.44 -3.42 3.44
N THR A 409 -2.35 -4.08 2.28
CA THR A 409 -1.18 -4.03 1.40
C THR A 409 -1.50 -3.52 0.01
N VAL A 410 -0.62 -2.71 -0.56
CA VAL A 410 -0.56 -2.47 -2.01
C VAL A 410 0.40 -3.45 -2.66
N ARG A 411 0.05 -3.99 -3.82
CA ARG A 411 0.91 -4.84 -4.67
C ARG A 411 0.90 -4.30 -6.09
N PHE A 412 2.02 -4.36 -6.80
CA PHE A 412 2.08 -4.05 -8.23
C PHE A 412 1.67 -5.25 -9.07
N THR A 413 1.09 -5.02 -10.24
CA THR A 413 0.53 -6.06 -11.11
C THR A 413 1.05 -5.98 -12.54
N GLY A 414 1.44 -7.11 -13.11
CA GLY A 414 2.05 -7.19 -14.44
C GLY A 414 3.46 -6.56 -14.48
N GLY A 415 3.95 -6.24 -15.68
CA GLY A 415 5.28 -5.64 -15.91
C GLY A 415 5.45 -4.18 -15.44
N TYR A 416 4.67 -3.73 -14.46
CA TYR A 416 4.73 -2.39 -13.86
C TYR A 416 5.44 -2.36 -12.51
N ALA A 417 6.03 -3.47 -12.08
CA ALA A 417 6.74 -3.52 -10.82
C ALA A 417 7.92 -2.52 -10.79
N PRO A 418 8.21 -1.87 -9.64
CA PRO A 418 9.25 -0.86 -9.55
C PRO A 418 10.67 -1.43 -9.80
N GLN A 419 11.64 -0.56 -10.08
CA GLN A 419 13.05 -0.97 -10.17
C GLN A 419 13.73 -1.06 -8.80
N ALA A 420 14.84 -1.79 -8.71
CA ALA A 420 15.60 -1.91 -7.47
C ALA A 420 16.01 -0.55 -6.90
N GLY A 421 15.70 -0.33 -5.63
CA GLY A 421 16.05 0.89 -4.90
C GLY A 421 15.13 2.09 -5.14
N ALA A 422 14.12 1.97 -6.02
CA ALA A 422 13.14 3.01 -6.33
C ALA A 422 12.35 3.43 -5.08
N GLY A 423 12.02 4.72 -4.98
CA GLY A 423 11.10 5.24 -3.96
C GLY A 423 9.66 4.98 -4.37
N ILE A 424 8.85 4.45 -3.46
CA ILE A 424 7.41 4.24 -3.69
C ILE A 424 6.65 5.09 -2.69
N GLU A 425 5.74 5.91 -3.18
CA GLU A 425 4.87 6.75 -2.35
C GLU A 425 3.43 6.25 -2.52
N VAL A 426 2.76 5.93 -1.41
CA VAL A 426 1.34 5.57 -1.40
C VAL A 426 0.59 6.58 -0.55
N SER A 427 -0.24 7.39 -1.18
CA SER A 427 -1.08 8.40 -0.53
C SER A 427 -2.54 7.97 -0.47
N TYR A 428 -3.20 8.10 0.68
CA TYR A 428 -4.56 7.59 0.94
C TYR A 428 -5.28 8.30 2.10
#